data_AF-A0A6A4GPY2-F1
#
_entry.id   AF-A0A6A4GPY2-F1
#
_cell.length_a   1.000
_cell.length_b   1.000
_cell.length_c   1.000
_cell.angle_alpha   90.00
_cell.angle_beta   90.00
_cell.angle_gamma   90.00
#
_symmetry.space_group_name_H-M   'P 1'
#
loop_
_entity.id
_entity.type
_entity.pdbx_description
1 polymer ?
#
loop_
_entity_poly.entity_id
_entity_poly.type
_entity_poly.pdbx_seq_one_letter_code
_entity_poly.pdbx_strand_id
1 'polypeptide(L)'
;FCSVTGTQQVNAFQQYHPANATIVSSYQNTDGPGPNVGEGTGYLFYFGDGCHQTRWNQTVVENLVHYITSQQIAQNVEGYFGLEAIKAYVWELFQQARTSYRKDKPRLHEGGDCVETAGEASHRARTYTRQRQRDVHSNGRKLQKWSKWTEGVEMLLSRTLSPSDRKKWEKVGVTLRELGTQGQSSEESDAESIEHRLNVTVPFFQRCILGIVFHELDEVVQALQKQEANQSGKRFQPRPSLPCNRTEIRSH
;
A
#
# COMPACT_ATOMS: atom_id res chain seq x y z
N PHE A 1 -1.26 -0.37 21.12
CA PHE A 1 -0.45 -1.49 20.57
C PHE A 1 0.99 -1.05 20.33
N CYS A 2 1.28 -0.24 19.29
CA CYS A 2 2.63 0.25 18.99
C CYS A 2 3.36 0.88 20.19
N SER A 3 2.65 1.72 20.96
CA SER A 3 3.19 2.38 22.16
C SER A 3 3.69 1.41 23.23
N VAL A 4 2.97 0.31 23.45
CA VAL A 4 3.26 -0.66 24.51
C VAL A 4 4.21 -1.77 24.04
N THR A 5 4.31 -2.00 22.72
CA THR A 5 5.27 -2.95 22.12
C THR A 5 6.59 -2.28 21.72
N GLY A 6 6.70 -0.95 21.84
CA GLY A 6 7.91 -0.19 21.46
C GLY A 6 8.17 -0.13 19.95
N THR A 7 7.19 -0.46 19.12
CA THR A 7 7.33 -0.51 17.64
C THR A 7 6.74 0.74 17.00
N GLN A 8 7.36 1.26 15.94
CA GLN A 8 6.84 2.46 15.25
C GLN A 8 5.50 2.21 14.54
N GLN A 9 5.32 1.03 13.96
CA GLN A 9 4.12 0.63 13.22
C GLN A 9 3.81 -0.85 13.43
N VAL A 10 2.53 -1.25 13.32
CA VAL A 10 2.08 -2.65 13.45
C VAL A 10 2.78 -3.57 12.45
N ASN A 11 3.18 -3.03 11.30
CA ASN A 11 3.87 -3.76 10.23
C ASN A 11 5.41 -3.67 10.31
N ALA A 12 5.97 -3.07 11.37
CA ALA A 12 7.39 -2.81 11.53
C ALA A 12 7.99 -3.57 12.74
N PHE A 13 7.89 -4.90 12.72
CA PHE A 13 8.34 -5.79 13.82
C PHE A 13 9.72 -6.41 13.59
N GLN A 14 10.52 -5.87 12.67
CA GLN A 14 11.86 -6.39 12.35
C GLN A 14 12.79 -6.31 13.56
N GLN A 15 12.71 -5.21 14.32
CA GLN A 15 13.51 -4.96 15.52
C GLN A 15 12.81 -5.41 16.82
N TYR A 16 11.64 -6.05 16.71
CA TYR A 16 10.90 -6.50 17.89
C TYR A 16 11.59 -7.70 18.53
N HIS A 17 11.76 -7.63 19.85
CA HIS A 17 12.30 -8.72 20.67
C HIS A 17 11.15 -9.51 21.30
N PRO A 18 10.76 -10.67 20.73
CA PRO A 18 9.69 -11.49 21.29
C PRO A 18 10.13 -12.13 22.62
N ALA A 19 9.13 -12.61 23.37
CA ALA A 19 9.39 -13.37 24.60
C ALA A 19 10.26 -14.60 24.33
N ASN A 20 11.20 -14.86 25.24
CA ASN A 20 12.12 -16.00 25.14
C ASN A 20 11.34 -17.31 25.32
N ALA A 21 11.55 -18.28 24.43
CA ALA A 21 10.90 -19.59 24.46
C ALA A 21 11.09 -20.33 25.79
N THR A 22 12.25 -20.19 26.45
CA THR A 22 12.52 -20.79 27.77
C THR A 22 11.62 -20.20 28.84
N ILE A 23 11.45 -18.88 28.85
CA ILE A 23 10.57 -18.19 29.82
C ILE A 23 9.12 -18.60 29.56
N VAL A 24 8.68 -18.59 28.30
CA VAL A 24 7.33 -19.01 27.89
C VAL A 24 7.05 -20.44 28.33
N SER A 25 8.00 -21.36 28.12
CA SER A 25 7.87 -22.77 28.52
C SER A 25 7.81 -22.93 30.04
N SER A 26 8.66 -22.21 30.79
CA SER A 26 8.63 -22.24 32.25
C SER A 26 7.28 -21.75 32.80
N TYR A 27 6.70 -20.70 32.20
CA TYR A 27 5.38 -20.20 32.59
C TYR A 27 4.26 -21.18 32.24
N GLN A 28 4.33 -21.83 31.08
CA GLN A 28 3.38 -22.87 30.69
C GLN A 28 3.36 -24.04 31.68
N ASN A 29 4.53 -24.42 32.20
CA ASN A 29 4.68 -25.48 33.18
C ASN A 29 4.45 -25.01 34.63
N THR A 30 4.00 -23.76 34.84
CA THR A 30 3.78 -23.14 36.15
C THR A 30 5.01 -22.96 37.04
N ASP A 31 6.20 -23.12 36.46
CA ASP A 31 7.49 -23.05 37.16
C ASP A 31 8.16 -21.67 37.06
N GLY A 32 7.62 -20.76 36.24
CA GLY A 32 8.20 -19.46 35.95
C GLY A 32 7.23 -18.29 36.03
N PRO A 33 7.74 -17.04 36.10
CA PRO A 33 6.91 -15.84 36.14
C PRO A 33 6.16 -15.66 34.81
N GLY A 34 4.93 -15.14 34.91
CA GLY A 34 4.12 -14.80 33.75
C GLY A 34 4.43 -13.41 33.17
N PRO A 35 3.76 -13.03 32.07
CA PRO A 35 3.88 -11.70 31.50
C PRO A 35 3.43 -10.63 32.51
N ASN A 36 4.34 -9.75 32.92
CA ASN A 36 4.07 -8.71 33.92
C ASN A 36 4.32 -7.31 33.32
N VAL A 37 3.29 -6.46 33.36
CA VAL A 37 3.36 -5.07 32.83
C VAL A 37 4.41 -4.23 33.57
N GLY A 38 4.53 -4.39 34.90
CA GLY A 38 5.49 -3.65 35.71
C GLY A 38 6.95 -3.99 35.42
N GLU A 39 7.21 -5.21 34.96
CA GLU A 39 8.56 -5.69 34.60
C GLU A 39 8.85 -5.53 33.09
N GLY A 40 7.95 -4.90 32.33
CA GLY A 40 8.11 -4.68 30.89
C GLY A 40 7.88 -5.92 30.02
N THR A 41 7.54 -7.06 30.59
CA THR A 41 7.26 -8.31 29.86
C THR A 41 5.79 -8.50 29.50
N GLY A 42 4.88 -7.72 30.12
CA GLY A 42 3.43 -7.88 30.01
C GLY A 42 2.84 -7.69 28.61
N TYR A 43 3.60 -7.11 27.68
CA TYR A 43 3.21 -6.89 26.29
C TYR A 43 4.13 -7.60 25.28
N LEU A 44 5.01 -8.49 25.75
CA LEU A 44 5.93 -9.23 24.89
C LEU A 44 5.28 -10.49 24.36
N PHE A 45 4.96 -10.51 23.07
CA PHE A 45 4.42 -11.70 22.41
C PHE A 45 5.49 -12.75 22.17
N TYR A 46 5.07 -14.01 22.26
CA TYR A 46 5.81 -15.16 21.77
C TYR A 46 5.39 -15.49 20.33
N PHE A 47 6.35 -15.67 19.43
CA PHE A 47 6.09 -15.93 18.00
C PHE A 47 6.48 -17.34 17.52
N GLY A 48 6.94 -18.21 18.40
CA GLY A 48 7.30 -19.59 18.05
C GLY A 48 6.10 -20.49 17.80
N ASP A 49 6.32 -21.80 17.84
CA ASP A 49 5.29 -22.78 17.50
C ASP A 49 4.18 -22.84 18.56
N GLY A 50 2.96 -23.11 18.11
CA GLY A 50 1.78 -23.12 18.98
C GLY A 50 1.43 -21.77 19.61
N CYS A 51 2.00 -20.65 19.13
CA CYS A 51 1.89 -19.33 19.76
C CYS A 51 0.46 -18.91 20.17
N HIS A 52 -0.56 -19.24 19.36
CA HIS A 52 -1.98 -18.92 19.66
C HIS A 52 -2.55 -19.64 20.88
N GLN A 53 -2.03 -20.83 21.18
CA GLN A 53 -2.50 -21.69 22.26
C GLN A 53 -1.67 -21.51 23.54
N THR A 54 -0.58 -20.74 23.47
CA THR A 54 0.27 -20.53 24.64
C THR A 54 -0.46 -19.69 25.68
N ARG A 55 -0.44 -20.17 26.93
CA ARG A 55 -0.94 -19.41 28.08
C ARG A 55 -0.29 -18.02 28.18
N TRP A 56 1.00 -17.93 27.84
CA TRP A 56 1.74 -16.67 27.76
C TRP A 56 1.04 -15.64 26.87
N ASN A 57 0.77 -15.98 25.60
CA ASN A 57 0.13 -15.03 24.69
C ASN A 57 -1.32 -14.73 25.06
N GLN A 58 -2.05 -15.70 25.65
CA GLN A 58 -3.41 -15.43 26.16
C GLN A 58 -3.37 -14.33 27.22
N THR A 59 -2.45 -14.42 28.19
CA THR A 59 -2.26 -13.39 29.21
C THR A 59 -1.79 -12.06 28.64
N VAL A 60 -0.89 -12.06 27.64
CA VAL A 60 -0.49 -10.81 26.94
C VAL A 60 -1.69 -10.15 26.25
N VAL A 61 -2.57 -10.93 25.61
CA VAL A 61 -3.79 -10.41 25.00
C VAL A 61 -4.72 -9.83 26.06
N GLU A 62 -4.91 -10.50 27.19
CA GLU A 62 -5.71 -9.98 28.31
C GLU A 62 -5.16 -8.65 28.84
N ASN A 63 -3.83 -8.54 29.03
CA ASN A 63 -3.17 -7.30 29.42
C ASN A 63 -3.43 -6.17 28.42
N LEU A 64 -3.37 -6.47 27.12
CA LEU A 64 -3.64 -5.48 26.05
C LEU A 64 -5.10 -5.06 26.01
N VAL A 65 -6.03 -6.00 26.15
CA VAL A 65 -7.47 -5.71 26.20
C VAL A 65 -7.76 -4.80 27.40
N HIS A 66 -7.24 -5.14 28.58
CA HIS A 66 -7.38 -4.31 29.78
C HIS A 66 -6.82 -2.90 29.58
N TYR A 67 -5.63 -2.79 28.97
CA TYR A 67 -5.03 -1.50 28.64
C TYR A 67 -5.91 -0.68 27.69
N ILE A 68 -6.40 -1.27 26.60
CA ILE A 68 -7.26 -0.59 25.62
C ILE A 68 -8.55 -0.10 26.27
N THR A 69 -9.23 -0.95 27.04
CA THR A 69 -10.47 -0.58 27.73
C THR A 69 -10.23 0.54 28.75
N SER A 70 -9.12 0.47 29.50
CA SER A 70 -8.76 1.53 30.45
C SER A 70 -8.48 2.87 29.76
N GLN A 71 -7.80 2.85 28.61
CA GLN A 71 -7.56 4.06 27.82
C GLN A 71 -8.85 4.63 27.24
N GLN A 72 -9.76 3.78 26.76
CA GLN A 72 -11.05 4.21 26.24
C GLN A 72 -11.87 4.95 27.30
N ILE A 73 -11.91 4.40 28.54
CA ILE A 73 -12.58 5.02 29.68
C ILE A 73 -11.90 6.35 30.03
N ALA A 74 -10.57 6.36 30.16
CA ALA A 74 -9.82 7.55 30.54
C ALA A 74 -9.95 8.71 29.52
N GLN A 75 -10.09 8.39 28.24
CA GLN A 75 -10.19 9.37 27.15
C GLN A 75 -11.64 9.73 26.81
N ASN A 76 -12.62 9.15 27.51
CA ASN A 76 -14.05 9.35 27.27
C ASN A 76 -14.46 9.17 25.80
N VAL A 77 -13.89 8.15 25.14
CA VAL A 77 -14.18 7.87 23.73
C VAL A 77 -15.59 7.31 23.60
N GLU A 78 -16.42 7.98 22.79
CA GLU A 78 -17.80 7.58 22.52
C GLU A 78 -17.88 6.24 21.76
N GLY A 79 -18.86 5.41 22.13
CA GLY A 79 -19.04 4.06 21.58
C GLY A 79 -18.43 2.97 22.46
N TYR A 80 -19.06 1.81 22.51
CA TYR A 80 -18.59 0.65 23.27
C TYR A 80 -18.21 -0.47 22.31
N PHE A 81 -16.95 -0.89 22.32
CA PHE A 81 -16.54 -2.12 21.68
C PHE A 81 -16.70 -3.26 22.69
N GLY A 82 -17.43 -4.30 22.32
CA GLY A 82 -17.51 -5.50 23.14
C GLY A 82 -16.12 -6.08 23.41
N LEU A 83 -15.90 -6.64 24.60
CA LEU A 83 -14.61 -7.22 25.02
C LEU A 83 -14.06 -8.20 23.98
N GLU A 84 -14.93 -9.06 23.43
CA GLU A 84 -14.56 -10.03 22.40
C GLU A 84 -14.14 -9.38 21.08
N ALA A 85 -14.72 -8.22 20.72
CA ALA A 85 -14.32 -7.48 19.53
C ALA A 85 -12.91 -6.88 19.71
N ILE A 86 -12.62 -6.32 20.89
CA ILE A 86 -11.28 -5.82 21.21
C ILE A 86 -10.27 -6.98 21.19
N LYS A 87 -10.63 -8.12 21.79
CA LYS A 87 -9.78 -9.33 21.80
C LYS A 87 -9.50 -9.83 20.39
N ALA A 88 -10.51 -9.92 19.53
CA ALA A 88 -10.36 -10.30 18.13
C ALA A 88 -9.44 -9.33 17.38
N TYR A 89 -9.61 -8.02 17.60
CA TYR A 89 -8.75 -6.99 17.01
C TYR A 89 -7.30 -7.12 17.47
N VAL A 90 -7.05 -7.35 18.76
CA VAL A 90 -5.69 -7.60 19.28
C VAL A 90 -5.07 -8.84 18.63
N TRP A 91 -5.84 -9.91 18.44
CA TRP A 91 -5.35 -11.10 17.73
C TRP A 91 -5.02 -10.82 16.26
N GLU A 92 -5.80 -9.98 15.58
CA GLU A 92 -5.49 -9.56 14.22
C GLU A 92 -4.16 -8.77 14.18
N LEU A 93 -3.97 -7.82 15.10
CA LEU A 93 -2.72 -7.07 15.23
C LEU A 93 -1.53 -7.99 15.52
N PHE A 94 -1.71 -8.99 16.40
CA PHE A 94 -0.72 -10.03 16.66
C PHE A 94 -0.34 -10.78 15.38
N GLN A 95 -1.31 -11.15 14.55
CA GLN A 95 -1.05 -11.86 13.30
C GLN A 95 -0.29 -10.99 12.29
N GLN A 96 -0.64 -9.71 12.19
CA GLN A 96 0.11 -8.75 11.36
C GLN A 96 1.55 -8.59 11.86
N ALA A 97 1.74 -8.42 13.17
CA ALA A 97 3.05 -8.31 13.82
C ALA A 97 3.91 -9.57 13.59
N ARG A 98 3.34 -10.77 13.81
CA ARG A 98 4.02 -12.04 13.57
C ARG A 98 4.41 -12.21 12.10
N THR A 99 3.52 -11.84 11.18
CA THR A 99 3.81 -11.89 9.74
C THR A 99 4.95 -10.95 9.37
N SER A 100 4.97 -9.73 9.93
CA SER A 100 6.08 -8.79 9.75
C SER A 100 7.38 -9.35 10.32
N TYR A 101 7.36 -9.86 11.55
CA TYR A 101 8.50 -10.48 12.21
C TYR A 101 9.12 -11.61 11.37
N ARG A 102 8.29 -12.52 10.82
CA ARG A 102 8.75 -13.65 9.98
C ARG A 102 9.33 -13.24 8.62
N LYS A 103 9.16 -12.00 8.17
CA LYS A 103 9.79 -11.53 6.92
C LYS A 103 11.30 -11.41 7.06
N ASP A 104 11.76 -10.99 8.23
CA ASP A 104 13.18 -10.71 8.53
C ASP A 104 13.91 -11.89 9.20
N LYS A 105 13.20 -13.00 9.45
CA LYS A 105 13.81 -14.21 10.01
C LYS A 105 14.44 -15.07 8.89
N PRO A 106 15.61 -15.67 9.17
CA PRO A 106 16.18 -16.72 8.36
C PRO A 106 15.20 -17.82 7.99
N ARG A 107 15.33 -18.32 6.76
CA ARG A 107 14.58 -19.45 6.23
C ARG A 107 15.57 -20.49 5.71
N LEU A 108 15.10 -21.72 5.51
CA LEU A 108 15.83 -22.69 4.72
C LEU A 108 15.81 -22.23 3.26
N HIS A 109 16.97 -22.28 2.60
CA HIS A 109 17.07 -22.09 1.15
C HIS A 109 16.27 -23.19 0.43
N GLU A 110 15.81 -22.93 -0.79
CA GLU A 110 14.99 -23.89 -1.57
C GLU A 110 15.66 -25.26 -1.78
N GLY A 111 17.00 -25.31 -1.72
CA GLY A 111 17.79 -26.55 -1.76
C GLY A 111 17.88 -27.31 -0.44
N GLY A 112 17.28 -26.83 0.66
CA GLY A 112 17.20 -27.52 1.95
C GLY A 112 18.50 -27.57 2.78
N ASP A 113 19.67 -27.44 2.15
CA ASP A 113 20.96 -27.71 2.80
C ASP A 113 21.54 -26.54 3.60
N CYS A 114 20.99 -25.33 3.44
CA CYS A 114 21.52 -24.13 4.09
C CYS A 114 20.41 -23.25 4.66
N VAL A 115 20.61 -22.76 5.88
CA VAL A 115 19.76 -21.73 6.50
C VAL A 115 20.31 -20.37 6.08
N GLU A 116 19.43 -19.47 5.63
CA GLU A 116 19.78 -18.08 5.34
C GLU A 116 20.52 -17.43 6.52
N THR A 117 21.51 -16.60 6.23
CA THR A 117 22.10 -15.76 7.28
C THR A 117 21.13 -14.66 7.68
N ALA A 118 21.33 -14.06 8.86
CA ALA A 118 20.55 -12.89 9.28
C ALA A 118 20.66 -11.71 8.28
N GLY A 119 21.83 -11.55 7.65
CA GLY A 119 22.06 -10.54 6.61
C GLY A 119 21.23 -10.80 5.35
N GLU A 120 21.18 -12.04 4.88
CA GLU A 120 20.36 -12.45 3.74
C GLU A 120 18.86 -12.27 4.00
N ALA A 121 18.39 -12.71 5.17
CA ALA A 121 17.00 -12.54 5.57
C ALA A 121 16.59 -11.06 5.60
N SER A 122 17.47 -10.18 6.10
CA SER A 122 17.22 -8.75 6.11
C SER A 122 17.27 -8.12 4.73
N HIS A 123 18.21 -8.54 3.88
CA HIS A 123 18.26 -8.10 2.49
C HIS A 123 16.98 -8.50 1.73
N ARG A 124 16.52 -9.74 1.91
CA ARG A 124 15.26 -10.25 1.34
C ARG A 124 14.07 -9.42 1.82
N ALA A 125 13.93 -9.18 3.12
CA ALA A 125 12.84 -8.39 3.68
C ALA A 125 12.81 -6.95 3.13
N ARG A 126 13.97 -6.31 2.99
CA ARG A 126 14.11 -4.96 2.40
C ARG A 126 13.74 -4.95 0.92
N THR A 127 14.20 -5.94 0.16
CA THR A 127 13.89 -6.06 -1.27
C THR A 127 12.39 -6.23 -1.51
N TYR A 128 11.72 -7.11 -0.76
CA TYR A 128 10.25 -7.23 -0.82
C TYR A 128 9.54 -5.93 -0.46
N THR A 129 10.04 -5.21 0.55
CA THR A 129 9.43 -3.94 0.98
C THR A 129 9.54 -2.88 -0.11
N ARG A 130 10.72 -2.74 -0.74
CA ARG A 130 10.95 -1.83 -1.87
C ARG A 130 10.08 -2.21 -3.07
N GLN A 131 10.01 -3.49 -3.41
CA GLN A 131 9.18 -3.95 -4.52
C GLN A 131 7.71 -3.65 -4.25
N ARG A 132 7.21 -3.97 -3.06
CA ARG A 132 5.83 -3.64 -2.67
C ARG A 132 5.54 -2.15 -2.72
N GLN A 133 6.47 -1.29 -2.30
CA GLN A 133 6.30 0.16 -2.37
C GLN A 133 6.16 0.63 -3.82
N ARG A 134 7.00 0.11 -4.74
CA ARG A 134 6.88 0.38 -6.17
C ARG A 134 5.55 -0.11 -6.72
N ASP A 135 5.15 -1.34 -6.40
CA ASP A 135 3.89 -1.92 -6.87
C ASP A 135 2.68 -1.11 -6.38
N VAL A 136 2.67 -0.70 -5.11
CA VAL A 136 1.61 0.14 -4.54
C VAL A 136 1.55 1.50 -5.23
N HIS A 137 2.70 2.13 -5.46
CA HIS A 137 2.77 3.41 -6.14
C HIS A 137 2.28 3.31 -7.59
N SER A 138 2.75 2.30 -8.32
CA SER A 138 2.35 1.99 -9.69
C SER A 138 0.84 1.72 -9.78
N ASN A 139 0.30 0.86 -8.92
CA ASN A 139 -1.13 0.55 -8.87
C ASN A 139 -1.99 1.76 -8.49
N GLY A 140 -1.54 2.58 -7.54
CA GLY A 140 -2.23 3.81 -7.16
C GLY A 140 -2.35 4.80 -8.32
N ARG A 141 -1.27 4.96 -9.09
CA ARG A 141 -1.28 5.81 -10.30
C ARG A 141 -2.22 5.27 -11.37
N LYS A 142 -2.16 3.96 -11.66
CA LYS A 142 -3.07 3.29 -12.59
C LYS A 142 -4.53 3.51 -12.19
N LEU A 143 -4.85 3.34 -10.92
CA LEU A 143 -6.19 3.58 -10.39
C LEU A 143 -6.63 5.03 -10.60
N GLN A 144 -5.78 6.00 -10.27
CA GLN A 144 -6.10 7.41 -10.46
C GLN A 144 -6.32 7.77 -11.94
N LYS A 145 -5.50 7.22 -12.84
CA LYS A 145 -5.61 7.44 -14.29
C LYS A 145 -6.92 6.86 -14.84
N TRP A 146 -7.23 5.62 -14.46
CA TRP A 146 -8.50 4.97 -14.80
C TRP A 146 -9.71 5.76 -14.29
N SER A 147 -9.69 6.22 -13.04
CA SER A 147 -10.78 7.04 -12.46
C SER A 147 -11.00 8.31 -13.28
N LYS A 148 -9.94 9.07 -13.54
CA LYS A 148 -10.00 10.31 -14.32
C LYS A 148 -10.55 10.11 -15.72
N TRP A 149 -10.13 9.05 -16.41
CA TRP A 149 -10.63 8.76 -17.76
C TRP A 149 -12.08 8.33 -17.75
N THR A 150 -12.49 7.55 -16.74
CA THR A 150 -13.89 7.14 -16.56
C THR A 150 -14.76 8.38 -16.34
N GLU A 151 -14.38 9.25 -15.39
CA GLU A 151 -15.06 10.53 -15.13
C GLU A 151 -15.09 11.44 -16.38
N GLY A 152 -13.98 11.52 -17.12
CA GLY A 152 -13.89 12.31 -18.34
C GLY A 152 -14.84 11.85 -19.45
N VAL A 153 -14.94 10.53 -19.66
CA VAL A 153 -15.89 9.96 -20.62
C VAL A 153 -17.34 10.18 -20.17
N GLU A 154 -17.65 10.01 -18.89
CA GLU A 154 -19.00 10.26 -18.37
C GLU A 154 -19.42 11.73 -18.56
N MET A 155 -18.53 12.66 -18.26
CA MET A 155 -18.74 14.10 -18.47
C MET A 155 -18.95 14.45 -19.96
N LEU A 156 -18.27 13.76 -20.88
CA LEU A 156 -18.50 13.96 -22.31
C LEU A 156 -19.87 13.44 -22.73
N LEU A 157 -20.24 12.24 -22.28
CA LEU A 157 -21.51 11.61 -22.65
C LEU A 157 -22.73 12.32 -22.07
N SER A 158 -22.57 13.06 -20.97
CA SER A 158 -23.63 13.89 -20.38
C SER A 158 -23.91 15.18 -21.15
N ARG A 159 -23.07 15.55 -22.12
CA ARG A 159 -23.24 16.75 -22.95
C ARG A 159 -23.93 16.44 -24.28
N THR A 160 -24.42 17.49 -24.93
CA THR A 160 -24.94 17.40 -26.30
C THR A 160 -23.77 17.23 -27.27
N LEU A 161 -23.66 16.03 -27.86
CA LEU A 161 -22.60 15.65 -28.79
C LEU A 161 -23.19 15.29 -30.15
N SER A 162 -22.36 15.32 -31.20
CA SER A 162 -22.74 14.75 -32.48
C SER A 162 -22.99 13.23 -32.34
N PRO A 163 -23.87 12.61 -33.15
CA PRO A 163 -24.11 11.17 -33.08
C PRO A 163 -22.84 10.33 -33.29
N SER A 164 -21.92 10.83 -34.12
CA SER A 164 -20.60 10.24 -34.36
C SER A 164 -19.75 10.26 -33.09
N ASP A 165 -19.61 11.42 -32.45
CA ASP A 165 -18.75 11.58 -31.27
C ASP A 165 -19.31 10.86 -30.06
N ARG A 166 -20.63 10.86 -29.88
CA ARG A 166 -21.27 10.06 -28.84
C ARG A 166 -20.91 8.58 -28.98
N LYS A 167 -21.06 8.01 -30.18
CA LYS A 167 -20.72 6.59 -30.43
C LYS A 167 -19.23 6.30 -30.22
N LYS A 168 -18.35 7.26 -30.56
CA LYS A 168 -16.91 7.18 -30.28
C LYS A 168 -16.67 7.08 -28.76
N TRP A 169 -17.18 8.01 -27.97
CA TRP A 169 -16.95 8.05 -26.52
C TRP A 169 -17.63 6.91 -25.77
N GLU A 170 -18.78 6.41 -26.25
CA GLU A 170 -19.41 5.19 -25.73
C GLU A 170 -18.49 3.97 -25.89
N LYS A 171 -17.88 3.79 -27.07
CA LYS A 171 -16.91 2.70 -27.30
C LYS A 171 -15.67 2.83 -26.43
N VAL A 172 -15.18 4.06 -26.23
CA VAL A 172 -14.06 4.33 -25.32
C VAL A 172 -14.45 3.96 -23.88
N GLY A 173 -15.66 4.32 -23.44
CA GLY A 173 -16.17 3.96 -22.11
C GLY A 173 -16.30 2.46 -21.90
N VAL A 174 -16.77 1.71 -22.91
CA VAL A 174 -16.80 0.24 -22.87
C VAL A 174 -15.37 -0.32 -22.73
N THR A 175 -14.45 0.15 -23.57
CA THR A 175 -13.05 -0.30 -23.56
C THR A 175 -12.37 0.00 -22.20
N LEU A 176 -12.63 1.17 -21.61
CA LEU A 176 -12.11 1.55 -20.28
C LEU A 176 -12.62 0.63 -19.17
N ARG A 177 -13.88 0.22 -19.24
CA ARG A 177 -14.47 -0.72 -18.26
C ARG A 177 -13.91 -2.13 -18.41
N GLU A 178 -13.72 -2.59 -19.64
CA GLU A 178 -13.15 -3.91 -19.92
C GLU A 178 -11.68 -4.00 -19.49
N LEU A 179 -10.89 -2.97 -19.78
CA LEU A 179 -9.46 -2.92 -19.44
C LEU A 179 -9.19 -2.62 -17.97
N GLY A 180 -10.11 -1.89 -17.32
CA GLY A 180 -9.99 -1.50 -15.91
C GLY A 180 -8.67 -0.78 -15.59
N THR A 181 -8.21 -0.98 -14.36
CA THR A 181 -6.92 -0.45 -13.89
C THR A 181 -5.72 -1.16 -14.51
N GLN A 182 -5.88 -2.38 -15.02
CA GLN A 182 -4.77 -3.17 -15.58
C GLN A 182 -4.35 -2.69 -16.96
N GLY A 183 -5.28 -2.18 -17.77
CA GLY A 183 -4.95 -1.58 -19.07
C GLY A 183 -4.35 -0.17 -18.99
N GLN A 184 -4.12 0.35 -17.78
CA GLN A 184 -3.47 1.64 -17.57
C GLN A 184 -1.95 1.48 -17.56
N SER A 185 -1.27 2.35 -18.32
CA SER A 185 0.19 2.47 -18.24
C SER A 185 0.61 3.00 -16.87
N SER A 186 1.71 2.47 -16.33
CA SER A 186 2.33 2.95 -15.08
C SER A 186 3.29 4.12 -15.26
N GLU A 187 3.68 4.47 -16.51
CA GLU A 187 4.67 5.53 -16.87
C GLU A 187 6.01 5.50 -16.08
N GLU A 188 6.29 4.42 -15.35
CA GLU A 188 7.51 4.27 -14.52
C GLU A 188 8.78 4.05 -15.36
N SER A 189 8.64 3.98 -16.69
CA SER A 189 9.74 3.86 -17.64
C SER A 189 10.49 5.17 -17.91
N ASP A 190 9.94 6.34 -17.55
CA ASP A 190 10.42 7.61 -18.12
C ASP A 190 11.02 8.61 -17.10
N ALA A 191 10.87 8.40 -15.79
CA ALA A 191 11.15 9.47 -14.80
C ALA A 191 12.29 9.24 -13.79
N GLU A 192 12.81 8.02 -13.60
CA GLU A 192 13.76 7.75 -12.47
C GLU A 192 15.22 7.53 -12.91
N SER A 193 15.63 8.09 -14.03
CA SER A 193 17.00 7.94 -14.52
C SER A 193 17.47 9.20 -15.26
N ILE A 194 17.79 10.25 -14.50
CA ILE A 194 18.52 11.41 -15.06
C ILE A 194 19.92 10.96 -15.51
N GLU A 195 20.48 9.92 -14.88
CA GLU A 195 21.85 9.44 -15.11
C GLU A 195 21.96 8.36 -16.21
N HIS A 196 20.87 7.65 -16.54
CA HIS A 196 20.80 6.70 -17.65
C HIS A 196 19.59 7.01 -18.53
N ARG A 197 19.56 8.23 -19.10
CA ARG A 197 18.70 8.53 -20.25
C ARG A 197 19.15 7.66 -21.43
N LEU A 198 18.70 6.42 -21.45
CA LEU A 198 18.53 5.72 -22.72
C LEU A 198 17.52 6.57 -23.49
N ASN A 199 17.95 7.13 -24.62
CA ASN A 199 17.03 7.64 -25.64
C ASN A 199 16.23 6.43 -26.15
N VAL A 200 15.21 6.03 -25.39
CA VAL A 200 14.24 5.07 -25.86
C VAL A 200 13.44 5.82 -26.92
N THR A 201 13.78 5.58 -28.18
CA THR A 201 12.86 5.86 -29.27
C THR A 201 11.68 4.92 -29.02
N VAL A 202 10.70 5.38 -28.25
CA VAL A 202 9.52 4.58 -27.90
C VAL A 202 8.94 4.08 -29.22
N PRO A 203 9.00 2.77 -29.50
CA PRO A 203 8.60 2.27 -30.80
C PRO A 203 7.13 2.62 -31.01
N PHE A 204 6.77 3.02 -32.21
CA PHE A 204 5.42 3.49 -32.55
C PHE A 204 4.30 2.50 -32.13
N PHE A 205 4.63 1.21 -31.99
CA PHE A 205 3.72 0.15 -31.56
C PHE A 205 3.50 0.06 -30.03
N GLN A 206 4.36 0.66 -29.20
CA GLN A 206 4.10 0.81 -27.75
C GLN A 206 3.20 2.01 -27.44
N ARG A 207 2.97 2.90 -28.41
CA ARG A 207 1.79 3.76 -28.39
C ARG A 207 0.60 2.86 -28.72
N CYS A 208 0.01 2.26 -27.69
CA CYS A 208 -1.29 1.58 -27.81
C CYS A 208 -2.18 2.47 -28.70
N ILE A 209 -2.93 1.89 -29.64
CA ILE A 209 -3.90 2.62 -30.49
C ILE A 209 -4.83 3.51 -29.63
N LEU A 210 -5.07 3.08 -28.39
CA LEU A 210 -5.81 3.81 -27.36
C LEU A 210 -5.10 5.06 -26.82
N GLY A 211 -3.78 5.17 -26.92
CA GLY A 211 -2.99 6.31 -26.48
C GLY A 211 -3.33 7.59 -27.25
N ILE A 212 -3.59 7.49 -28.56
CA ILE A 212 -4.06 8.63 -29.36
C ILE A 212 -5.46 9.04 -28.89
N VAL A 213 -6.34 8.06 -28.68
CA VAL A 213 -7.72 8.31 -28.24
C VAL A 213 -7.79 8.89 -26.82
N PHE A 214 -6.92 8.45 -25.91
CA PHE A 214 -6.84 9.00 -24.55
C PHE A 214 -6.15 10.36 -24.51
N HIS A 215 -5.21 10.62 -25.42
CA HIS A 215 -4.64 11.96 -25.56
C HIS A 215 -5.69 12.97 -26.04
N GLU A 216 -6.46 12.61 -27.07
CA GLU A 216 -7.61 13.40 -27.51
C GLU A 216 -8.64 13.60 -26.39
N LEU A 217 -8.91 12.56 -25.59
CA LEU A 217 -9.79 12.65 -24.42
C LEU A 217 -9.27 13.71 -23.43
N ASP A 218 -7.98 13.66 -23.08
CA ASP A 218 -7.36 14.61 -22.15
C ASP A 218 -7.43 16.05 -22.69
N GLU A 219 -7.15 16.27 -23.98
CA GLU A 219 -7.24 17.60 -24.60
C GLU A 219 -8.65 18.16 -24.55
N VAL A 220 -9.66 17.33 -24.88
CA VAL A 220 -11.06 17.75 -24.85
C VAL A 220 -11.50 18.02 -23.40
N VAL A 221 -11.14 17.17 -22.44
CA VAL A 221 -11.46 17.37 -21.01
C VAL A 221 -10.85 18.66 -20.49
N GLN A 222 -9.59 18.95 -20.81
CA GLN A 222 -8.93 20.19 -20.41
C GLN A 222 -9.59 21.42 -21.04
N ALA A 223 -9.97 21.35 -22.31
CA ALA A 223 -10.69 22.43 -23.00
C ALA A 223 -12.05 22.71 -22.32
N LEU A 224 -12.78 21.65 -21.94
CA LEU A 224 -14.07 21.78 -21.27
C LEU A 224 -13.93 22.37 -19.87
N GLN A 225 -12.97 21.91 -19.07
CA GLN A 225 -12.68 22.46 -17.75
C GLN A 225 -12.31 23.94 -17.83
N LYS A 226 -11.53 24.33 -18.85
CA LYS A 226 -11.17 25.73 -19.11
C LYS A 226 -12.41 26.56 -19.48
N GLN A 227 -13.32 26.01 -20.27
CA GLN A 227 -14.57 26.67 -20.64
C GLN A 227 -15.49 26.87 -19.42
N GLU A 228 -15.65 25.87 -18.57
CA GLU A 228 -16.43 25.95 -17.33
C GLU A 228 -15.82 26.93 -16.32
N ALA A 229 -14.49 26.96 -16.18
CA ALA A 229 -13.77 27.92 -15.35
C ALA A 229 -14.03 29.36 -15.81
N ASN A 230 -14.00 29.59 -17.13
CA ASN A 230 -14.29 30.91 -17.73
C ASN A 230 -15.76 31.33 -17.53
N GLN A 231 -16.71 30.39 -17.61
CA GLN A 231 -18.14 30.66 -17.40
C GLN A 231 -18.50 30.88 -15.91
N SER A 232 -17.76 30.26 -14.99
CA SER A 232 -17.97 30.39 -13.54
C SER A 232 -17.16 31.51 -12.89
N GLY A 233 -16.35 32.25 -13.65
CA GLY A 233 -15.51 33.35 -13.15
C GLY A 233 -14.33 32.91 -12.27
N LYS A 234 -14.08 31.60 -12.13
CA LYS A 234 -12.95 31.05 -11.37
C LYS A 234 -11.73 30.94 -12.28
N ARG A 235 -10.59 31.51 -11.88
CA ARG A 235 -9.33 31.37 -12.64
C ARG A 235 -8.93 29.91 -12.77
N PHE A 236 -8.87 29.41 -14.00
CA PHE A 236 -8.22 28.15 -14.35
C PHE A 236 -6.74 28.23 -13.90
N GLN A 237 -6.32 27.34 -13.01
CA GLN A 237 -4.90 27.11 -12.76
C GLN A 237 -4.43 25.96 -13.66
N PRO A 238 -3.64 26.22 -14.71
CA PRO A 238 -2.98 25.14 -15.42
C PRO A 238 -2.06 24.41 -14.45
N ARG A 239 -2.06 23.08 -14.53
CA ARG A 239 -1.07 22.24 -13.84
C ARG A 239 0.33 22.59 -14.37
N PRO A 240 1.39 22.56 -13.54
CA PRO A 240 2.75 22.70 -14.04
C PRO A 240 3.02 21.56 -15.03
N SER A 241 3.21 21.89 -16.29
CA SER A 241 3.79 20.98 -17.27
C SER A 241 5.28 20.89 -17.00
N LEU A 242 5.80 19.67 -16.81
CA LEU A 242 7.24 19.45 -16.86
C LEU A 242 7.74 19.85 -18.27
N PRO A 243 8.89 20.52 -18.39
CA PRO A 243 9.36 21.01 -19.69
C PRO A 243 9.70 19.83 -20.60
N CYS A 244 8.92 19.64 -21.67
CA CYS A 244 9.27 18.78 -22.78
C CYS A 244 10.14 19.61 -23.75
N ASN A 245 11.45 19.65 -23.51
CA ASN A 245 12.39 20.27 -24.43
C ASN A 245 12.55 19.40 -25.67
N ARG A 246 11.76 19.71 -26.70
CA ARG A 246 11.87 19.13 -28.04
C ARG A 246 13.03 19.81 -28.77
N THR A 247 14.19 19.15 -28.84
CA THR A 247 15.34 19.65 -29.61
C THR A 247 15.12 19.28 -31.08
N GLU A 248 14.88 20.27 -31.94
CA GLU A 248 14.94 20.10 -33.39
C GLU A 248 16.41 19.92 -33.80
N ILE A 249 16.76 18.72 -34.27
CA ILE A 249 18.05 18.48 -34.93
C ILE A 249 17.87 18.89 -36.39
N ARG A 250 18.43 20.04 -36.78
CA ARG A 250 18.64 20.40 -38.19
C ARG A 250 19.78 19.55 -38.74
N SER A 251 19.49 18.85 -39.83
CA SER A 251 20.46 18.10 -40.63
C SER A 251 21.35 19.04 -41.44
N HIS A 252 22.67 18.88 -41.28
CA HIS A 252 23.70 19.26 -42.25
C HIS A 252 24.56 18.01 -42.54
#